data_AF-A0A328C2K6-F1
#
_entry.id   AF-A0A328C2K6-F1
#
_cell.length_a   1.000
_cell.length_b   1.000
_cell.length_c   1.000
_cell.angle_alpha   90.00
_cell.angle_beta   90.00
_cell.angle_gamma   90.00
#
_symmetry.space_group_name_H-M   'P 1'
#
loop_
_entity.id
_entity.type
_entity.pdbx_description
1 polymer ?
#
loop_
_entity_poly.entity_id
_entity_poly.type
_entity_poly.pdbx_seq_one_letter_code
_entity_poly.pdbx_strand_id
1 'polypeptide(L)'
;MKFKLPKLPMPPRPQPLPPGERPRLQHLFGSYARGTLAMMGAACGLIAVATLGLELAFPVGLTQALGLPIPYMSMPLGVATLVLGGLMARQDRLYALPALLLGLLYWAMVVLN
;
A
#
# COMPACT_ATOMS: atom_id res chain seq x y z
N MET A 1 -40.21 -29.94 -35.22
CA MET A 1 -41.11 -29.47 -34.14
C MET A 1 -40.54 -28.20 -33.53
N LYS A 2 -41.25 -27.08 -33.55
CA LYS A 2 -40.77 -25.80 -32.95
C LYS A 2 -41.32 -25.69 -31.52
N PHE A 3 -40.47 -25.89 -30.51
CA PHE A 3 -40.80 -25.64 -29.11
C PHE A 3 -40.96 -24.14 -28.87
N LYS A 4 -42.16 -23.68 -28.50
CA LYS A 4 -42.40 -22.31 -28.03
C LYS A 4 -42.12 -22.27 -26.52
N LEU A 5 -41.04 -21.62 -26.11
CA LEU A 5 -40.76 -21.35 -24.71
C LEU A 5 -41.82 -20.40 -24.12
N PRO A 6 -42.42 -20.71 -22.96
CA PRO A 6 -43.33 -19.80 -22.29
C PRO A 6 -42.57 -18.54 -21.86
N LYS A 7 -43.12 -17.37 -22.21
CA LYS A 7 -42.56 -16.07 -21.80
C LYS A 7 -42.77 -15.93 -20.29
N LEU A 8 -41.71 -16.15 -19.52
CA LEU A 8 -41.68 -15.82 -18.10
C LEU A 8 -41.92 -14.30 -17.95
N PRO A 9 -42.76 -13.87 -16.98
CA PRO A 9 -42.91 -12.45 -16.70
C PRO A 9 -41.54 -11.90 -16.31
N MET A 10 -41.10 -10.86 -17.01
CA MET A 10 -39.87 -10.19 -16.63
C MET A 10 -40.04 -9.62 -15.21
N PRO A 11 -39.04 -9.81 -14.33
CA PRO A 11 -39.06 -9.14 -13.05
C PRO A 11 -39.14 -7.62 -13.26
N PRO A 12 -39.84 -6.89 -12.38
CA PRO A 12 -39.91 -5.44 -12.45
C PRO A 12 -38.48 -4.86 -12.50
N ARG A 13 -38.25 -3.94 -13.44
CA ARG A 13 -36.94 -3.29 -13.56
C ARG A 13 -36.61 -2.63 -12.23
N PRO A 14 -35.38 -2.82 -11.70
CA PRO A 14 -34.92 -2.09 -10.52
C PRO A 14 -35.12 -0.60 -10.76
N GLN A 15 -35.83 0.08 -9.85
CA GLN A 15 -35.98 1.52 -9.93
C GLN A 15 -34.60 2.17 -9.84
N PRO A 16 -34.29 3.19 -10.66
CA PRO A 16 -33.06 3.94 -10.50
C PRO A 16 -33.07 4.57 -9.10
N LEU A 17 -32.01 4.30 -8.34
CA LEU A 17 -31.84 4.84 -6.98
C LEU A 17 -32.00 6.38 -7.01
N PRO A 18 -32.67 6.97 -6.01
CA PRO A 18 -32.83 8.40 -5.90
C PRO A 18 -31.50 9.16 -6.03
N PRO A 19 -31.49 10.35 -6.66
CA PRO A 19 -30.29 11.18 -6.74
C PRO A 19 -29.84 11.56 -5.32
N GLY A 20 -28.80 10.89 -4.80
CA GLY A 20 -28.29 11.07 -3.44
C GLY A 20 -28.10 9.77 -2.66
N GLU A 21 -28.80 8.70 -3.05
CA GLU A 21 -28.74 7.36 -2.43
C GLU A 21 -27.85 6.40 -3.24
N ARG A 22 -26.79 6.89 -3.88
CA ARG A 22 -25.76 5.96 -4.39
C ARG A 22 -25.17 5.26 -3.16
N PRO A 23 -25.31 3.92 -3.01
CA PRO A 23 -24.75 3.22 -1.87
C PRO A 23 -23.27 3.56 -1.84
N ARG A 24 -22.82 4.15 -0.72
CA ARG A 24 -21.42 4.48 -0.48
C ARG A 24 -20.64 3.17 -0.33
N LEU A 25 -20.48 2.40 -1.40
CA LEU A 25 -19.60 1.22 -1.44
C LEU A 25 -18.16 1.62 -1.04
N GLN A 26 -17.80 2.89 -1.23
CA GLN A 26 -16.58 3.51 -0.70
C GLN A 26 -16.42 3.43 0.83
N HIS A 27 -17.50 3.36 1.62
CA HIS A 27 -17.37 3.28 3.08
C HIS A 27 -17.07 1.86 3.58
N LEU A 28 -17.57 0.82 2.90
CA LEU A 28 -17.31 -0.57 3.29
C LEU A 28 -15.90 -1.02 2.90
N PHE A 29 -15.39 -0.60 1.73
CA PHE A 29 -14.01 -0.89 1.33
C PHE A 29 -13.00 0.15 1.81
N GLY A 30 -13.45 1.39 2.08
CA GLY A 30 -12.57 2.49 2.44
C GLY A 30 -11.98 2.40 3.84
N SER A 31 -12.68 1.81 4.82
CA SER A 31 -12.11 1.67 6.18
C SER A 31 -11.09 0.55 6.27
N TYR A 32 -11.37 -0.62 5.67
CA TYR A 32 -10.44 -1.74 5.64
C TYR A 32 -9.21 -1.43 4.79
N ALA A 33 -9.39 -0.82 3.61
CA ALA A 33 -8.26 -0.45 2.75
C ALA A 33 -7.29 0.53 3.42
N ARG A 34 -7.80 1.45 4.24
CA ARG A 34 -6.97 2.41 5.02
C ARG A 34 -6.09 1.69 6.04
N GLY A 35 -6.67 0.78 6.82
CA GLY A 35 -5.94 0.00 7.82
C GLY A 35 -4.86 -0.88 7.17
N THR A 36 -5.20 -1.55 6.06
CA THR A 36 -4.25 -2.41 5.35
C THR A 36 -3.11 -1.60 4.74
N LEU A 37 -3.38 -0.45 4.11
CA LEU A 37 -2.34 0.42 3.55
C LEU A 37 -1.40 0.96 4.64
N ALA A 38 -1.94 1.39 5.78
CA ALA A 38 -1.14 1.85 6.91
C ALA A 38 -0.23 0.74 7.44
N MET A 39 -0.77 -0.47 7.61
CA MET A 39 0.00 -1.63 8.05
C MET A 39 1.08 -2.03 7.05
N MET A 40 0.77 -2.03 5.74
CA MET A 40 1.76 -2.31 4.70
C MET A 40 2.87 -1.26 4.70
N GLY A 41 2.54 0.02 4.82
CA GLY A 41 3.53 1.09 4.91
C GLY A 41 4.45 0.94 6.12
N ALA A 42 3.88 0.68 7.31
CA ALA A 42 4.66 0.48 8.51
C ALA A 42 5.53 -0.79 8.45
N ALA A 43 4.98 -1.90 7.95
CA ALA A 43 5.73 -3.15 7.78
C ALA A 43 6.88 -2.98 6.77
N CYS A 44 6.62 -2.29 5.65
CA CYS A 44 7.63 -1.97 4.65
C CYS A 44 8.79 -1.17 5.26
N GLY A 45 8.47 -0.14 6.06
CA GLY A 45 9.48 0.68 6.73
C GLY A 45 10.29 -0.09 7.75
N LEU A 46 9.65 -0.96 8.52
CA LEU A 46 10.32 -1.79 9.52
C LEU A 46 11.28 -2.79 8.87
N ILE A 47 10.85 -3.44 7.78
CA ILE A 47 11.70 -4.35 7.01
C ILE A 47 12.87 -3.57 6.39
N ALA A 48 12.64 -2.38 5.83
CA ALA A 48 13.68 -1.54 5.23
C ALA A 48 14.77 -1.18 6.25
N VAL A 49 14.38 -0.72 7.45
CA VAL A 49 15.33 -0.37 8.51
C VAL A 49 16.09 -1.59 9.02
N ALA A 50 15.39 -2.72 9.23
CA ALA A 50 16.03 -3.95 9.69
C ALA A 50 17.03 -4.51 8.66
N THR A 51 16.66 -4.49 7.37
CA THR A 51 17.55 -4.94 6.28
C THR A 51 18.75 -4.01 6.11
N LEU A 52 18.57 -2.69 6.20
CA LEU A 52 19.69 -1.75 6.20
C LEU A 52 20.63 -1.99 7.38
N GLY A 53 20.10 -2.14 8.60
CA GLY A 53 20.92 -2.42 9.78
C GLY A 53 21.73 -3.71 9.65
N LEU A 54 21.15 -4.72 8.99
CA LEU A 54 21.85 -5.96 8.68
C LEU A 54 22.94 -5.75 7.62
N GLU A 55 22.64 -5.03 6.54
CA GLU A 55 23.61 -4.68 5.48
C GLU A 55 24.80 -3.89 6.02
N LEU A 56 24.58 -2.96 6.96
CA LEU A 56 25.63 -2.18 7.61
C LEU A 56 26.52 -3.01 8.55
N ALA A 57 26.02 -4.15 9.05
CA ALA A 57 26.80 -5.06 9.89
C ALA A 57 27.77 -5.94 9.08
N PHE A 58 27.61 -6.04 7.75
CA PHE A 58 28.48 -6.83 6.89
C PHE A 58 29.58 -5.98 6.25
N PRO A 59 30.81 -6.51 6.12
CA PRO A 59 31.95 -5.78 5.56
C PRO A 59 31.89 -5.62 4.03
N VAL A 60 31.07 -6.42 3.34
CA VAL A 60 30.86 -6.33 1.88
C VAL A 60 29.38 -6.13 1.64
N GLY A 61 29.01 -5.04 0.96
CA GLY A 61 27.63 -4.77 0.61
C GLY A 61 27.05 -5.90 -0.24
N LEU A 62 25.90 -6.45 0.18
CA LEU A 62 25.21 -7.54 -0.52
C LEU A 62 24.94 -7.22 -1.98
N THR A 63 24.65 -5.96 -2.28
CA THR A 63 24.46 -5.44 -3.64
C THR A 63 25.75 -5.44 -4.47
N GLN A 64 26.88 -5.09 -3.86
CA GLN A 64 28.19 -5.12 -4.51
C GLN A 64 28.62 -6.56 -4.83
N ALA A 65 28.34 -7.50 -3.92
CA ALA A 65 28.56 -8.93 -4.15
C ALA A 65 27.73 -9.47 -5.34
N LEU A 66 26.59 -8.84 -5.64
CA LEU A 66 25.72 -9.20 -6.76
C LEU A 66 25.96 -8.34 -8.02
N GLY A 67 26.93 -7.43 -8.00
CA GLY A 67 27.25 -6.55 -9.13
C GLY A 67 26.15 -5.54 -9.48
N LEU A 68 25.27 -5.22 -8.53
CA LEU A 68 24.16 -4.29 -8.75
C LEU A 68 24.61 -2.85 -8.52
N PRO A 69 24.19 -1.88 -9.36
CA PRO A 69 24.53 -0.46 -9.22
C PRO A 69 23.71 0.25 -8.12
N ILE A 70 23.22 -0.49 -7.12
CA ILE A 70 22.38 0.02 -6.04
C ILE A 70 23.20 -0.09 -4.75
N PRO A 71 23.30 0.96 -3.92
CA PRO A 71 24.12 0.93 -2.71
C PRO A 71 23.61 -0.09 -1.68
N TYR A 72 22.29 -0.17 -1.49
CA TYR A 72 21.65 -1.07 -0.52
C TYR A 72 20.47 -1.84 -1.12
N MET A 73 20.30 -3.11 -0.75
CA MET A 73 19.15 -3.94 -1.18
C MET A 73 17.84 -3.38 -0.64
N SER A 74 17.89 -2.78 0.54
CA SER A 74 16.76 -2.15 1.22
C SER A 74 16.27 -0.82 0.61
N MET A 75 17.01 -0.24 -0.34
CA MET A 75 16.72 1.11 -0.87
C MET A 75 15.34 1.24 -1.54
N PRO A 76 14.88 0.29 -2.38
CA PRO A 76 13.53 0.34 -2.94
C PRO A 76 12.43 0.24 -1.88
N LEU A 77 12.66 -0.52 -0.81
CA LEU A 77 11.73 -0.61 0.33
C LEU A 77 11.66 0.72 1.09
N GLY A 78 12.79 1.40 1.29
CA GLY A 78 12.85 2.75 1.87
C GLY A 78 12.05 3.78 1.06
N VAL A 79 12.15 3.75 -0.27
CA VAL A 79 11.34 4.58 -1.17
C VAL A 79 9.86 4.21 -1.05
N ALA A 80 9.52 2.93 -1.14
CA ALA A 80 8.14 2.45 -1.09
C ALA A 80 7.44 2.85 0.21
N THR A 81 8.17 2.83 1.33
CA THR A 81 7.67 3.27 2.65
C THR A 81 7.24 4.74 2.62
N LEU A 82 8.08 5.63 2.07
CA LEU A 82 7.72 7.05 1.93
C LEU A 82 6.57 7.28 0.97
N VAL A 83 6.52 6.53 -0.14
CA VAL A 83 5.42 6.63 -1.11
C VAL A 83 4.10 6.20 -0.47
N LEU A 84 4.07 5.06 0.21
CA LEU A 84 2.88 4.57 0.91
C LEU A 84 2.47 5.51 2.05
N GLY A 85 3.42 5.99 2.84
CA GLY A 85 3.19 7.00 3.88
C GLY A 85 2.64 8.31 3.30
N GLY A 86 3.20 8.79 2.20
CA GLY A 86 2.76 10.02 1.53
C GLY A 86 1.36 9.89 0.92
N LEU A 87 1.05 8.75 0.30
CA LEU A 87 -0.30 8.44 -0.19
C LEU A 87 -1.30 8.36 0.95
N MET A 88 -0.92 7.74 2.07
CA MET A 88 -1.76 7.64 3.26
C MET A 88 -1.99 9.02 3.90
N ALA A 89 -0.99 9.91 3.90
CA ALA A 89 -1.09 11.25 4.47
C ALA A 89 -2.13 12.13 3.77
N ARG A 90 -2.48 11.81 2.51
CA ARG A 90 -3.58 12.49 1.79
C ARG A 90 -4.95 12.07 2.29
N GLN A 91 -5.08 10.87 2.86
CA GLN A 91 -6.33 10.35 3.40
C GLN A 91 -6.44 10.60 4.91
N ASP A 92 -5.43 10.21 5.68
CA ASP A 92 -5.38 10.37 7.12
C ASP A 92 -3.94 10.52 7.61
N ARG A 93 -3.63 11.68 8.19
CA ARG A 93 -2.27 12.04 8.64
C ARG A 93 -1.83 11.21 9.84
N LEU A 94 -2.75 10.80 10.72
CA LEU A 94 -2.40 10.07 11.94
C LEU A 94 -1.95 8.64 11.62
N TYR A 95 -2.60 7.99 10.67
CA TYR A 95 -2.21 6.64 10.23
C TYR A 95 -0.99 6.64 9.31
N ALA A 96 -0.66 7.77 8.67
CA ALA A 96 0.52 7.91 7.84
C ALA A 96 1.82 8.11 8.64
N LEU A 97 1.72 8.67 9.85
CA LEU A 97 2.86 9.02 10.70
C LEU A 97 3.84 7.86 10.92
N PRO A 98 3.43 6.63 11.28
CA PRO A 98 4.38 5.54 11.52
C PRO A 98 5.22 5.22 10.28
N ALA A 99 4.59 5.11 9.11
CA ALA A 99 5.28 4.84 7.85
C ALA A 99 6.22 6.00 7.48
N LEU A 100 5.78 7.24 7.64
CA LEU A 100 6.62 8.42 7.36
C LEU A 100 7.81 8.52 8.31
N LEU A 101 7.63 8.26 9.61
CA LEU A 101 8.70 8.27 10.59
C LEU A 101 9.73 7.17 10.31
N LEU A 102 9.28 5.94 10.00
CA LEU A 102 10.17 4.85 9.62
C LEU A 102 10.91 5.13 8.31
N GLY A 103 10.23 5.69 7.32
CA GLY A 103 10.85 6.11 6.06
C GLY A 103 11.90 7.21 6.27
N LEU A 104 11.58 8.24 7.08
CA LEU A 104 12.54 9.29 7.42
C LEU A 104 13.73 8.75 8.20
N LEU A 105 13.49 7.83 9.16
CA LEU A 105 14.55 7.17 9.92
C LEU A 105 15.47 6.37 8.98
N TYR A 106 14.90 5.60 8.05
CA TYR A 106 15.66 4.86 7.04
C TYR A 106 16.57 5.79 6.23
N TRP A 107 16.02 6.88 5.68
CA TRP A 107 16.81 7.81 4.87
C TRP A 107 17.85 8.58 5.69
N ALA A 108 17.55 8.90 6.95
CA ALA A 108 18.55 9.46 7.86
C ALA A 108 19.72 8.48 8.07
N MET A 109 19.45 7.19 8.28
CA MET A 109 20.50 6.17 8.40
C MET A 109 21.34 6.01 7.14
N VAL A 110 20.71 6.10 5.95
CA VAL A 110 21.41 6.03 4.66
C VAL A 110 22.30 7.25 4.43
N VAL A 111 21.85 8.45 4.80
CA VAL A 111 22.63 9.69 4.59
C VAL A 111 23.79 9.82 5.60
N LEU A 112 23.65 9.23 6.78
CA LEU A 112 24.66 9.28 7.85
C LEU A 112 25.74 8.19 7.74
N ASN A 113 25.57 7.19 6.87
CA ASN A 113 26.60 6.19 6.53
C ASN A 113 27.29 6.54 5.22
#